data_AF-A0A358IX77-F1
#
_entry.id   AF-A0A358IX77-F1
#
_cell.length_a   1.000
_cell.length_b   1.000
_cell.length_c   1.000
_cell.angle_alpha   90.00
_cell.angle_beta   90.00
_cell.angle_gamma   90.00
#
_symmetry.space_group_name_H-M   'P 1'
#
loop_
_entity.id
_entity.type
_entity.pdbx_description
1 polymer ?
#
loop_
_entity_poly.entity_id
_entity_poly.type
_entity_poly.pdbx_seq_one_letter_code
_entity_poly.pdbx_strand_id
1 'polypeptide(L)'
;MTAPLNHKAPDVMSGAYRAVWRWHFYAGVLVMPFLMLLTLTGGLYLFKDEIDHAVYRSMIEVPASAQQADPDQWLAAAALAGEGRAANVMVPAHADQAVRVRVDRPDGAQRTVFVDPHTATVTGVTAYGGVTETIKKLHSLTLFGGPIGTALNI
;
A
#
# COMPACT_ATOMS: atom_id res chain seq x y z
N MET A 1 -16.47 21.62 -74.93
CA MET A 1 -17.09 21.09 -73.69
C MET A 1 -15.99 20.61 -72.77
N THR A 2 -15.53 21.44 -71.84
CA THR A 2 -14.50 21.09 -70.85
C THR A 2 -15.10 21.26 -69.46
N ALA A 3 -15.33 20.15 -68.76
CA ALA A 3 -15.82 20.15 -67.39
C ALA A 3 -14.67 20.50 -66.42
N PRO A 4 -14.90 21.35 -65.40
CA PRO A 4 -13.87 21.63 -64.42
C PRO A 4 -13.74 20.45 -63.44
N LEU A 5 -12.50 19.95 -63.25
CA LEU A 5 -12.19 18.97 -62.23
C LEU A 5 -12.19 19.65 -60.85
N ASN A 6 -13.25 19.41 -60.08
CA ASN A 6 -13.34 19.86 -58.70
C ASN A 6 -12.41 19.00 -57.83
N HIS A 7 -11.19 19.47 -57.59
CA HIS A 7 -10.31 18.88 -56.59
C HIS A 7 -10.60 19.52 -55.24
N LYS A 8 -11.47 18.88 -54.46
CA LYS A 8 -11.69 19.25 -53.07
C LYS A 8 -10.38 18.99 -52.32
N ALA A 9 -9.69 20.07 -51.91
CA ALA A 9 -8.48 19.95 -51.10
C ALA A 9 -8.80 19.08 -49.87
N PRO A 10 -7.93 18.13 -49.50
CA PRO A 10 -8.17 17.28 -48.33
C PRO A 10 -8.31 18.18 -47.10
N ASP A 11 -9.41 18.01 -46.37
CA ASP A 11 -9.73 18.80 -45.20
C ASP A 11 -8.80 18.39 -44.05
N VAL A 12 -7.60 18.96 -44.04
CA VAL A 12 -6.51 18.66 -43.12
C VAL A 12 -6.91 18.79 -41.65
N MET A 13 -7.86 19.68 -41.34
CA MET A 13 -8.41 19.84 -39.99
C MET A 13 -9.25 18.63 -39.57
N SER A 14 -10.06 18.07 -40.48
CA SER A 14 -10.81 16.84 -40.21
C SER A 14 -9.90 15.62 -40.02
N GLY A 15 -8.81 15.54 -40.79
CA GLY A 15 -7.82 14.46 -40.71
C GLY A 15 -7.03 14.49 -39.41
N ALA A 16 -6.50 15.66 -39.04
CA ALA A 16 -5.77 15.85 -37.78
C ALA A 16 -6.66 15.60 -36.55
N TYR A 17 -7.91 16.11 -36.57
CA TYR A 17 -8.89 15.86 -35.51
C TYR A 17 -9.14 14.37 -35.30
N ARG A 18 -9.37 13.61 -36.39
CA ARG A 18 -9.55 12.14 -36.31
C ARG A 18 -8.31 11.42 -35.81
N ALA A 19 -7.12 11.88 -36.18
CA ALA A 19 -5.87 11.29 -35.70
C ALA A 19 -5.69 11.48 -34.19
N VAL A 20 -5.96 12.68 -33.67
CA VAL A 20 -5.92 12.97 -32.22
C VAL A 20 -6.87 12.05 -31.45
N TRP A 21 -8.12 11.92 -31.90
CA TRP A 21 -9.10 11.05 -31.22
C TRP A 21 -8.74 9.57 -31.28
N ARG A 22 -8.19 9.09 -32.41
CA ARG A 22 -7.69 7.70 -32.52
C ARG A 22 -6.56 7.45 -31.52
N TRP A 23 -5.58 8.35 -31.47
CA TRP A 23 -4.48 8.26 -30.52
C TRP A 23 -4.94 8.39 -29.07
N HIS A 24 -5.88 9.28 -28.78
CA HIS A 24 -6.48 9.42 -27.45
C HIS A 24 -7.18 8.13 -27.02
N PHE A 25 -7.97 7.49 -27.90
CA PHE A 25 -8.62 6.22 -27.59
C PHE A 25 -7.61 5.11 -27.32
N TYR A 26 -6.58 4.96 -28.17
CA TYR A 26 -5.54 3.96 -27.96
C TYR A 26 -4.73 4.20 -26.69
N ALA A 27 -4.36 5.45 -26.42
CA ALA A 27 -3.72 5.84 -25.16
C ALA A 27 -4.64 5.56 -23.97
N GLY A 28 -5.93 5.86 -24.08
CA GLY A 28 -6.95 5.58 -23.08
C GLY A 28 -7.03 4.09 -22.76
N VAL A 29 -7.23 3.23 -23.76
CA VAL A 29 -7.29 1.77 -23.58
C VAL A 29 -5.99 1.22 -22.98
N LEU A 30 -4.83 1.76 -23.36
CA LEU A 30 -3.54 1.34 -22.83
C LEU A 30 -3.34 1.76 -21.36
N VAL A 31 -3.73 2.97 -20.99
CA VAL A 31 -3.49 3.56 -19.66
C VAL A 31 -4.60 3.20 -18.65
N MET A 32 -5.81 2.91 -19.12
CA MET A 32 -6.98 2.63 -18.28
C MET A 32 -6.77 1.48 -17.28
N PRO A 33 -6.16 0.33 -17.63
CA PRO A 33 -5.88 -0.72 -16.65
C PRO A 33 -5.02 -0.24 -15.47
N PHE A 34 -4.04 0.62 -15.72
CA PHE A 34 -3.19 1.19 -14.68
C PHE A 34 -3.96 2.17 -13.80
N LEU A 35 -4.78 3.04 -14.40
CA LEU A 35 -5.63 3.96 -13.64
C LEU A 35 -6.68 3.21 -12.81
N MET A 36 -7.27 2.15 -13.37
CA MET A 36 -8.23 1.30 -12.67
C MET A 36 -7.56 0.59 -11.48
N LEU A 37 -6.36 0.03 -11.68
CA LEU A 37 -5.58 -0.57 -10.61
C LEU A 37 -5.26 0.45 -9.51
N LEU A 38 -4.77 1.64 -9.89
CA LEU A 38 -4.35 2.69 -8.96
C LEU A 38 -5.54 3.23 -8.16
N THR A 39 -6.67 3.46 -8.81
CA THR A 39 -7.91 3.92 -8.15
C THR A 39 -8.51 2.85 -7.24
N LEU A 40 -8.54 1.59 -7.67
CA LEU A 40 -9.06 0.48 -6.85
C LEU A 40 -8.19 0.26 -5.60
N THR A 41 -6.86 0.17 -5.77
CA THR A 41 -5.93 -0.02 -4.65
C THR A 41 -5.84 1.21 -3.74
N GLY A 42 -5.91 2.42 -4.31
CA GLY A 42 -5.95 3.67 -3.55
C GLY A 42 -7.23 3.80 -2.73
N GLY A 43 -8.38 3.45 -3.32
CA GLY A 43 -9.65 3.39 -2.60
C GLY A 43 -9.64 2.34 -1.48
N LEU A 44 -9.03 1.17 -1.73
CA LEU A 44 -8.90 0.13 -0.72
C LEU A 44 -8.01 0.54 0.46
N TYR A 45 -6.99 1.37 0.20
CA TYR A 45 -6.10 1.88 1.25
C TYR A 45 -6.81 2.80 2.25
N LEU A 46 -7.93 3.44 1.87
CA LEU A 46 -8.75 4.21 2.80
C LEU A 46 -9.35 3.34 3.92
N PHE A 47 -9.50 2.03 3.68
CA PHE A 47 -10.06 1.07 4.62
C PHE A 47 -9.00 0.17 5.26
N LYS A 48 -7.73 0.62 5.29
CA LYS A 48 -6.62 -0.23 5.78
C LYS A 48 -6.84 -0.72 7.21
N ASP A 49 -7.44 0.11 8.06
CA ASP A 49 -7.58 -0.19 9.48
C ASP A 49 -8.69 -1.22 9.69
N GLU A 50 -9.79 -1.11 8.95
CA GLU A 50 -10.87 -2.08 8.94
C GLU A 50 -10.41 -3.43 8.37
N ILE A 51 -9.60 -3.41 7.30
CA ILE A 51 -9.03 -4.62 6.70
C ILE A 51 -8.08 -5.30 7.70
N ASP A 52 -7.15 -4.54 8.27
CA ASP A 52 -6.20 -5.08 9.25
C ASP A 52 -6.93 -5.61 10.49
N HIS A 53 -7.93 -4.89 11.00
CA HIS A 53 -8.74 -5.33 12.14
C HIS A 53 -9.49 -6.62 11.83
N ALA A 54 -10.05 -6.76 10.63
CA ALA A 54 -10.73 -7.98 10.23
C ALA A 54 -9.78 -9.18 10.11
N VAL A 55 -8.58 -8.97 9.57
CA VAL A 55 -7.58 -10.04 9.33
C VAL A 55 -6.84 -10.44 10.61
N TYR A 56 -6.48 -9.46 11.45
CA TYR A 56 -5.65 -9.66 12.65
C TYR A 56 -6.43 -9.47 13.95
N ARG A 57 -7.77 -9.62 13.90
CA ARG A 57 -8.68 -9.36 15.02
C ARG A 57 -8.18 -9.91 16.35
N SER A 58 -7.81 -11.19 16.37
CA SER A 58 -7.40 -11.90 17.59
C SER A 58 -6.08 -11.39 18.20
N MET A 59 -5.27 -10.66 17.44
CA MET A 59 -4.00 -10.08 17.90
C MET A 59 -4.17 -8.60 18.24
N ILE A 60 -5.11 -7.91 17.58
CA ILE A 60 -5.38 -6.49 17.78
C ILE A 60 -6.27 -6.26 19.00
N GLU A 61 -7.35 -7.02 19.17
CA GLU A 61 -8.32 -6.75 20.25
C GLU A 61 -7.72 -7.10 21.62
N VAL A 62 -7.66 -6.10 22.51
CA VAL A 62 -7.20 -6.23 23.91
C VAL A 62 -8.23 -5.64 24.87
N PRO A 63 -8.33 -6.13 26.12
CA PRO A 63 -9.21 -5.53 27.11
C PRO A 63 -8.77 -4.11 27.42
N ALA A 64 -9.66 -3.13 27.16
CA ALA A 64 -9.39 -1.74 27.51
C ALA A 64 -9.20 -1.60 29.04
N SER A 65 -8.11 -0.94 29.44
CA SER A 65 -7.79 -0.69 30.84
C SER A 65 -7.35 0.76 31.07
N ALA A 66 -7.60 1.29 32.27
CA ALA A 66 -7.07 2.59 32.68
C ALA A 66 -5.57 2.53 33.02
N GLN A 67 -5.03 1.33 33.23
CA GLN A 67 -3.62 1.10 33.51
C GLN A 67 -2.83 1.12 32.21
N GLN A 68 -1.68 1.78 32.17
CA GLN A 68 -0.80 1.81 31.02
C GLN A 68 0.55 1.24 31.43
N ALA A 69 1.05 0.26 30.67
CA ALA A 69 2.40 -0.25 30.85
C ALA A 69 3.43 0.78 30.37
N ASP A 70 4.64 0.71 30.91
CA ASP A 70 5.72 1.59 30.50
C ASP A 70 6.11 1.33 29.03
N PRO A 71 6.29 2.39 28.21
CA PRO A 71 6.78 2.24 26.85
C PRO A 71 8.11 1.51 26.70
N ASP A 72 8.91 1.33 27.74
CA ASP A 72 10.11 0.49 27.64
C ASP A 72 9.79 -1.01 27.81
N GLN A 73 8.73 -1.36 28.55
CA GLN A 73 8.38 -2.75 28.87
C GLN A 73 7.82 -3.50 27.66
N TRP A 74 6.80 -2.94 27.00
CA TRP A 74 6.24 -3.51 25.76
C TRP A 74 7.26 -3.52 24.60
N LEU A 75 8.24 -2.58 24.54
CA LEU A 75 9.33 -2.56 23.55
C LEU A 75 10.28 -3.72 23.79
N ALA A 76 10.66 -3.96 25.05
CA ALA A 76 11.48 -5.09 25.43
C ALA A 76 10.77 -6.43 25.15
N ALA A 77 9.47 -6.51 25.50
CA ALA A 77 8.64 -7.69 25.20
C ALA A 77 8.55 -7.96 23.69
N ALA A 78 8.37 -6.90 22.89
CA ALA A 78 8.34 -7.00 21.43
C ALA A 78 9.69 -7.45 20.86
N ALA A 79 10.81 -6.87 21.32
CA ALA A 79 12.15 -7.25 20.88
C ALA A 79 12.45 -8.73 21.17
N LEU A 80 12.07 -9.20 22.36
CA LEU A 80 12.21 -10.61 22.75
C LEU A 80 11.35 -11.54 21.88
N ALA A 81 10.05 -11.26 21.74
CA ALA A 81 9.14 -12.10 20.97
C ALA A 81 9.39 -12.06 19.45
N GLY A 82 9.87 -10.93 18.95
CA GLY A 82 10.27 -10.75 17.56
C GLY A 82 11.66 -11.29 17.25
N GLU A 83 12.41 -11.75 18.25
CA GLU A 83 13.79 -12.24 18.14
C GLU A 83 14.73 -11.24 17.45
N GLY A 84 14.63 -9.96 17.80
CA GLY A 84 15.38 -8.92 17.11
C GLY A 84 15.29 -7.55 17.76
N ARG A 85 15.63 -6.51 17.00
CA ARG A 85 15.62 -5.13 17.48
C ARG A 85 14.30 -4.45 17.13
N ALA A 86 13.62 -3.90 18.13
CA ALA A 86 12.47 -3.03 17.91
C ALA A 86 12.88 -1.79 17.09
N ALA A 87 12.21 -1.56 15.98
CA ALA A 87 12.62 -0.60 14.95
C ALA A 87 11.56 0.46 14.65
N ASN A 88 10.28 0.12 14.77
CA ASN A 88 9.18 1.07 14.57
C ASN A 88 8.02 0.68 15.48
N VAL A 89 7.35 1.68 16.04
CA VAL A 89 6.18 1.49 16.89
C VAL A 89 5.01 2.23 16.25
N MET A 90 3.90 1.52 16.09
CA MET A 90 2.63 2.08 15.67
C MET A 90 1.64 1.94 16.82
N VAL A 91 1.38 3.08 17.46
CA VAL A 91 0.42 3.19 18.56
C VAL A 91 -0.99 3.25 17.96
N PRO A 92 -1.94 2.44 18.44
CA PRO A 92 -3.30 2.42 17.94
C PRO A 92 -4.07 3.67 18.35
N ALA A 93 -5.13 3.97 17.60
CA ALA A 93 -6.01 5.10 17.89
C ALA A 93 -6.98 4.83 19.06
N HIS A 94 -7.23 3.55 19.36
CA HIS A 94 -8.18 3.11 20.39
C HIS A 94 -7.46 2.31 21.49
N ALA A 95 -7.95 2.44 22.73
CA ALA A 95 -7.36 1.78 23.89
C ALA A 95 -7.63 0.26 23.93
N ASP A 96 -8.63 -0.23 23.21
CA ASP A 96 -8.94 -1.65 23.06
C ASP A 96 -8.11 -2.35 21.96
N GLN A 97 -7.01 -1.71 21.54
CA GLN A 97 -6.14 -2.21 20.48
C GLN A 97 -4.70 -2.40 20.96
N ALA A 98 -4.09 -3.48 20.50
CA ALA A 98 -2.69 -3.79 20.71
C ALA A 98 -1.79 -2.88 19.88
N VAL A 99 -0.60 -2.63 20.42
CA VAL A 99 0.44 -1.84 19.77
C VAL A 99 1.25 -2.72 18.86
N ARG A 100 1.51 -2.20 17.67
CA ARG A 100 2.26 -2.93 16.64
C ARG A 100 3.70 -2.45 16.66
N VAL A 101 4.61 -3.36 16.93
CA VAL A 101 6.04 -3.09 16.93
C VAL A 101 6.69 -3.86 15.78
N ARG A 102 7.33 -3.16 14.85
CA ARG A 102 8.19 -3.78 13.85
C ARG A 102 9.51 -4.15 14.51
N VAL A 103 9.91 -5.39 14.33
CA VAL A 103 11.18 -5.94 14.82
C VAL A 103 12.04 -6.34 13.62
N ASP A 104 13.24 -5.78 13.55
CA ASP A 104 14.27 -6.15 12.57
C ASP A 104 15.09 -7.31 13.14
N ARG A 105 15.10 -8.46 12.46
CA ARG A 105 15.86 -9.64 12.88
C ARG A 105 17.29 -9.63 12.29
N PRO A 106 18.25 -10.31 12.93
CA PRO A 106 19.63 -10.38 12.45
C PRO A 106 19.78 -11.05 11.08
N ASP A 107 18.83 -11.90 10.69
CA ASP A 107 18.77 -12.57 9.38
C ASP A 107 18.23 -11.67 8.26
N GLY A 108 17.93 -10.39 8.56
CA GLY A 108 17.37 -9.42 7.64
C GLY A 108 15.84 -9.54 7.47
N ALA A 109 15.19 -10.52 8.08
CA ALA A 109 13.74 -10.61 8.10
C ALA A 109 13.14 -9.56 9.04
N GLN A 110 11.90 -9.18 8.77
CA GLN A 110 11.14 -8.29 9.63
C GLN A 110 9.91 -9.02 10.18
N ARG A 111 9.55 -8.73 11.43
CA ARG A 111 8.32 -9.21 12.07
C ARG A 111 7.50 -8.04 12.60
N THR A 112 6.19 -8.22 12.66
CA THR A 112 5.29 -7.34 13.41
C THR A 112 4.84 -8.06 14.66
N VAL A 113 5.10 -7.48 15.81
CA VAL A 113 4.70 -7.99 17.12
C VAL A 113 3.58 -7.13 17.66
N PHE A 114 2.51 -7.77 18.11
CA PHE A 114 1.37 -7.12 18.76
C PHE A 114 1.53 -7.23 20.26
N VAL A 115 1.47 -6.09 20.97
CA VAL A 115 1.66 -6.03 22.42
C VAL A 115 0.52 -5.23 23.05
N ASP A 116 -0.08 -5.77 24.10
CA ASP A 116 -1.08 -5.07 24.90
C ASP A 116 -0.43 -3.85 25.59
N PRO A 117 -0.89 -2.60 25.30
CA PRO A 117 -0.38 -1.38 25.93
C PRO A 117 -0.60 -1.32 27.44
N HIS A 118 -1.51 -2.13 27.99
CA HIS A 118 -1.89 -2.08 29.40
C HIS A 118 -1.07 -3.03 30.27
N THR A 119 -0.69 -4.17 29.71
CA THR A 119 -0.02 -5.26 30.44
C THR A 119 1.37 -5.60 29.93
N ALA A 120 1.79 -5.01 28.80
CA ALA A 120 3.01 -5.37 28.06
C ALA A 120 3.04 -6.85 27.61
N THR A 121 1.89 -7.53 27.55
CA THR A 121 1.80 -8.92 27.11
C THR A 121 1.75 -9.00 25.59
N VAL A 122 2.49 -9.95 25.02
CA VAL A 122 2.50 -10.17 23.57
C VAL A 122 1.26 -10.97 23.18
N THR A 123 0.42 -10.38 22.32
CA THR A 123 -0.84 -10.99 21.85
C THR A 123 -0.66 -11.75 20.54
N GLY A 124 0.39 -11.45 19.79
CA GLY A 124 0.70 -12.16 18.55
C GLY A 124 1.99 -11.71 17.88
N VAL A 125 2.51 -12.56 17.00
CA VAL A 125 3.67 -12.26 16.15
C VAL A 125 3.34 -12.72 14.72
N THR A 126 3.57 -11.84 13.76
CA THR A 126 3.42 -12.15 12.33
C THR A 126 4.69 -11.75 11.57
N ALA A 127 4.90 -12.35 10.40
CA ALA A 127 5.85 -11.82 9.43
C ALA A 127 5.46 -10.38 9.08
N TYR A 128 6.44 -9.50 8.89
CA TYR A 128 6.18 -8.14 8.45
C TYR A 128 5.58 -8.14 7.03
N GLY A 129 4.51 -7.38 6.86
CA GLY A 129 3.71 -7.35 5.66
C GLY A 129 2.25 -7.69 5.95
N GLY A 130 1.55 -8.23 4.96
CA GLY A 130 0.13 -8.57 5.07
C GLY A 130 -0.67 -8.12 3.85
N VAL A 131 -1.99 -8.13 4.01
CA VAL A 131 -2.93 -7.72 2.96
C VAL A 131 -2.70 -6.27 2.58
N THR A 132 -2.65 -5.36 3.57
CA THR A 132 -2.44 -3.93 3.36
C THR A 132 -1.09 -3.61 2.71
N GLU A 133 -0.01 -4.29 3.11
CA GLU A 133 1.30 -4.10 2.48
C GLU A 133 1.31 -4.62 1.03
N THR A 134 0.60 -5.73 0.75
CA THR A 134 0.41 -6.22 -0.62
C THR A 134 -0.35 -5.20 -1.47
N ILE A 135 -1.42 -4.62 -0.94
CA ILE A 135 -2.20 -3.55 -1.61
C ILE A 135 -1.31 -2.35 -1.90
N LYS A 136 -0.51 -1.91 -0.93
CA LYS A 136 0.44 -0.81 -1.09
C LYS A 136 1.50 -1.11 -2.16
N LYS A 137 2.04 -2.33 -2.19
CA LYS A 137 3.01 -2.74 -3.22
C LYS A 137 2.38 -2.81 -4.61
N LEU A 138 1.12 -3.22 -4.70
CA LEU A 138 0.36 -3.20 -5.95
C LEU A 138 0.06 -1.77 -6.42
N HIS A 139 -0.34 -0.88 -5.52
CA HIS A 139 -0.60 0.54 -5.79
C HIS A 139 0.66 1.28 -6.24
N SER A 140 1.79 1.01 -5.59
CA SER A 140 3.09 1.58 -5.96
C SER A 140 3.73 0.89 -7.16
N LEU A 141 3.07 -0.13 -7.73
CA LEU A 141 3.58 -0.99 -8.80
C LEU A 141 4.92 -1.67 -8.48
N THR A 142 5.37 -1.65 -7.22
CA THR A 142 6.65 -2.22 -6.80
C THR A 142 6.69 -3.73 -6.93
N LEU A 143 5.53 -4.41 -6.91
CA LEU A 143 5.40 -5.84 -7.26
C LEU A 143 5.88 -6.17 -8.68
N PHE A 144 5.85 -5.22 -9.61
CA PHE A 144 6.17 -5.45 -11.02
C PHE A 144 7.56 -4.94 -11.43
N GLY A 145 8.41 -4.52 -10.48
CA GLY A 145 9.80 -4.12 -10.78
C GLY A 145 10.29 -2.83 -10.13
N GLY A 146 9.79 -2.47 -8.94
CA GLY A 146 10.24 -1.28 -8.21
C GLY A 146 9.93 0.05 -8.91
N PRO A 147 10.26 1.20 -8.29
CA PRO A 147 10.25 2.48 -9.00
C PRO A 147 11.25 2.39 -10.17
N ILE A 148 10.85 2.85 -11.36
CA ILE A 148 11.73 2.95 -12.54
C ILE A 148 13.03 3.75 -12.23
N GLY A 149 13.06 4.51 -11.13
CA GLY A 149 14.21 5.26 -10.64
C GLY A 149 15.27 4.51 -9.82
N THR A 150 15.11 3.23 -9.45
CA THR A 150 16.11 2.52 -8.62
C THR A 150 17.12 1.69 -9.43
N ALA A 151 17.04 1.71 -10.76
CA ALA A 151 17.98 1.02 -11.66
C ALA A 151 19.24 1.85 -12.03
N LEU A 152 19.36 3.11 -11.57
CA LEU A 152 20.61 3.87 -11.61
C LEU A 152 21.07 4.16 -10.17
N ASN A 153 21.77 3.20 -9.58
CA ASN A 153 22.69 3.47 -8.48
C ASN A 153 24.11 3.35 -9.02
N ILE A 154 24.52 4.38 -9.78
CA ILE A 154 25.92 4.79 -9.89
C ILE A 154 26.16 5.78 -8.76
#